data_AF-A0A3D4CVR6-F1
#
_entry.id   AF-A0A3D4CVR6-F1
#
_cell.length_a   1.000
_cell.length_b   1.000
_cell.length_c   1.000
_cell.angle_alpha   90.00
_cell.angle_beta   90.00
_cell.angle_gamma   90.00
#
_symmetry.space_group_name_H-M   'P 1'
#
loop_
_entity.id
_entity.type
_entity.pdbx_description
1 polymer ?
#
loop_
_entity_poly.entity_id
_entity_poly.type
_entity_poly.pdbx_seq_one_letter_code
_entity_poly.pdbx_strand_id
1 'polypeptide(L)'
;MKFLICLMLSVSAGVIASRAGESFIHPGLLHTSGDLERIRRAVSAGTGPVYEGFKVLENSSHARSDYALKGPFPEWGRAPNIRKGEAESDALAVYQNALMWAVTGKKEHAQKAIKILNAWIMTLKRVGGIDGVLAAGLQ
;
A
#
# COMPACT_ATOMS: atom_id res chain seq x y z
N MET A 1 -60.90 -18.63 41.12
CA MET A 1 -60.21 -19.51 40.14
C MET A 1 -58.99 -18.75 39.66
N LYS A 2 -57.80 -19.00 40.23
CA LYS A 2 -56.79 -20.00 39.84
C LYS A 2 -55.68 -19.36 38.96
N PHE A 3 -54.49 -19.24 39.57
CA PHE A 3 -53.15 -19.13 38.97
C PHE A 3 -52.82 -17.81 38.26
N LEU A 4 -51.60 -17.27 38.29
CA LEU A 4 -50.32 -17.95 38.10
C LEU A 4 -49.16 -17.02 38.53
N ILE A 5 -48.28 -17.49 39.42
CA ILE A 5 -47.02 -16.80 39.78
C ILE A 5 -46.01 -17.06 38.66
N CYS A 6 -45.53 -15.99 38.02
CA CYS A 6 -44.51 -16.07 36.97
C CYS A 6 -43.11 -16.03 37.61
N LEU A 7 -42.42 -17.17 37.60
CA LEU A 7 -41.04 -17.34 38.07
C LEU A 7 -40.10 -16.70 37.04
N MET A 8 -39.53 -15.54 37.37
CA MET A 8 -38.51 -14.88 36.55
C MET A 8 -37.16 -15.59 36.72
N LEU A 9 -36.78 -16.46 35.77
CA LEU A 9 -35.40 -16.92 35.65
C LEU A 9 -34.54 -15.81 35.03
N SER A 10 -33.63 -15.23 35.80
CA SER A 10 -32.60 -14.32 35.30
C SER A 10 -31.48 -15.12 34.63
N VAL A 11 -31.50 -15.21 33.29
CA VAL A 11 -30.35 -15.69 32.53
C VAL A 11 -29.30 -14.57 32.50
N SER A 12 -28.24 -14.73 33.28
CA SER A 12 -27.07 -13.85 33.18
C SER A 12 -26.31 -14.19 31.90
N ALA A 13 -26.51 -13.39 30.86
CA ALA A 13 -25.72 -13.48 29.64
C ALA A 13 -24.27 -13.07 29.97
N GLY A 14 -23.38 -14.05 30.05
CA GLY A 14 -21.95 -13.80 30.12
C GLY A 14 -21.53 -13.06 28.85
N VAL A 15 -21.11 -11.80 29.00
CA VAL A 15 -20.53 -11.03 27.91
C VAL A 15 -19.17 -11.65 27.59
N ILE A 16 -19.14 -12.47 26.54
CA ILE A 16 -17.88 -12.85 25.91
C ILE A 16 -17.35 -11.60 25.22
N ALA A 17 -16.44 -10.88 25.88
CA ALA A 17 -15.70 -9.80 25.24
C ALA A 17 -14.86 -10.41 24.11
N SER A 18 -15.30 -10.22 22.87
CA SER A 18 -14.46 -10.49 21.71
C SER A 18 -13.24 -9.58 21.83
N ARG A 19 -12.02 -10.16 21.87
CA ARG A 19 -10.82 -9.38 21.54
C ARG A 19 -10.98 -8.91 20.11
N ALA A 20 -11.43 -7.67 19.91
CA ALA A 20 -11.32 -7.01 18.62
C ALA A 20 -9.84 -7.07 18.24
N GLY A 21 -9.53 -7.78 17.16
CA GLY A 21 -8.19 -7.71 16.57
C GLY A 21 -7.86 -6.24 16.28
N GLU A 22 -6.59 -5.87 16.39
CA GLU A 22 -6.15 -4.51 16.07
C GLU A 22 -6.67 -4.11 14.68
N SER A 23 -7.26 -2.92 14.57
CA SER A 23 -7.74 -2.40 13.29
C SER A 23 -6.55 -2.24 12.33
N PHE A 24 -6.73 -2.58 11.05
CA PHE A 24 -5.70 -2.36 10.04
C PHE A 24 -5.43 -0.86 9.88
N ILE A 25 -4.20 -0.43 10.18
CA ILE A 25 -3.77 0.96 10.06
C ILE A 25 -3.06 1.15 8.72
N HIS A 26 -3.61 2.01 7.87
CA HIS A 26 -3.00 2.42 6.61
C HIS A 26 -2.98 3.94 6.47
N PRO A 27 -1.82 4.55 6.13
CA PRO A 27 -0.49 3.95 5.96
C PRO A 27 0.16 3.54 7.29
N GLY A 28 1.03 2.51 7.25
CA GLY A 28 1.65 1.95 8.45
C GLY A 28 2.87 1.05 8.21
N LEU A 29 3.47 1.08 7.02
CA LEU A 29 4.67 0.28 6.70
C LEU A 29 5.94 1.14 6.69
N LEU A 30 6.14 1.92 5.62
CA LEU A 30 7.28 2.83 5.49
C LEU A 30 6.98 4.24 6.01
N HIS A 31 5.70 4.61 6.06
CA HIS A 31 5.23 5.92 6.47
C HIS A 31 4.01 5.78 7.36
N THR A 32 3.95 6.61 8.40
CA THR A 32 2.71 6.90 9.12
C THR A 32 1.98 8.09 8.50
N SER A 33 0.70 8.28 8.84
CA SER A 33 -0.04 9.49 8.47
C SER A 33 0.65 10.76 8.96
N GLY A 34 1.28 10.72 10.14
CA GLY A 34 2.05 11.83 10.70
C GLY A 34 3.29 12.16 9.89
N ASP A 35 3.97 11.17 9.31
CA ASP A 35 5.15 11.39 8.47
C ASP A 35 4.77 12.07 7.15
N LEU A 36 3.72 11.57 6.49
CA LEU A 36 3.22 12.16 5.23
C LEU A 36 2.74 13.59 5.41
N GLU A 37 2.13 13.90 6.56
CA GLU A 37 1.71 15.25 6.90
C GLU A 37 2.91 16.19 7.16
N ARG A 38 3.99 15.71 7.80
CA ARG A 38 5.25 16.47 7.89
C ARG A 38 5.85 16.74 6.52
N ILE A 39 5.84 15.75 5.62
CA ILE A 39 6.32 15.91 4.23
C ILE A 39 5.47 16.95 3.50
N ARG A 40 4.14 16.85 3.58
CA ARG A 40 3.22 17.80 2.93
C ARG A 40 3.49 19.24 3.36
N ARG A 41 3.65 19.48 4.67
CA ARG A 41 3.98 20.83 5.18
C ARG A 41 5.30 21.35 4.64
N ALA A 42 6.34 20.53 4.65
CA ALA A 42 7.64 20.92 4.13
C ALA A 42 7.60 21.21 2.62
N VAL A 43 6.85 20.41 1.86
CA VAL A 43 6.66 20.63 0.42
C VAL A 43 5.88 21.91 0.14
N SER A 44 4.83 22.18 0.90
CA SER A 44 4.06 23.43 0.80
C SER A 44 4.88 24.67 1.19
N ALA A 45 5.84 24.53 2.12
CA ALA A 45 6.74 25.61 2.49
C ALA A 45 7.78 25.94 1.39
N GLY A 46 7.99 25.03 0.43
CA GLY A 46 8.81 25.28 -0.76
C GLY A 46 10.31 25.44 -0.50
N THR A 47 10.81 25.03 0.66
CA THR A 47 12.22 25.21 1.04
C THR A 47 12.72 24.05 1.93
N GLY A 48 14.04 23.88 1.98
CA GLY A 48 14.70 22.92 2.87
C GLY A 48 14.81 21.50 2.30
N PRO A 49 15.50 20.59 3.02
CA PRO A 49 15.95 19.32 2.47
C PRO A 49 14.81 18.37 2.07
N VAL A 50 13.67 18.42 2.76
CA VAL A 50 12.50 17.59 2.42
C VAL A 50 11.84 18.08 1.11
N TYR A 51 11.78 19.40 0.90
CA TYR A 51 11.29 19.96 -0.37
C TYR A 51 12.23 19.58 -1.52
N GLU A 52 13.55 19.69 -1.35
CA GLU A 52 14.52 19.28 -2.37
C GLU A 52 14.42 17.77 -2.68
N GLY A 53 14.27 16.93 -1.65
CA GLY A 53 14.01 15.50 -1.84
C GLY A 53 12.71 15.22 -2.60
N PHE A 54 11.66 16.00 -2.34
CA PHE A 54 10.42 15.92 -3.10
C PHE A 54 10.61 16.36 -4.57
N LYS A 55 11.45 17.35 -4.86
CA LYS A 55 11.78 17.73 -6.25
C LYS A 55 12.50 16.61 -7.00
N VAL A 56 13.36 15.85 -6.33
CA VAL A 56 13.96 14.63 -6.90
C VAL A 56 12.89 13.59 -7.22
N LEU A 57 11.94 13.35 -6.31
CA LEU A 57 10.79 12.46 -6.55
C LEU A 57 9.96 12.94 -7.75
N GLU A 58 9.59 14.22 -7.79
CA GLU A 58 8.76 14.80 -8.86
C GLU A 58 9.41 14.67 -10.25
N ASN A 59 10.74 14.73 -10.31
CA ASN A 59 11.51 14.58 -11.56
C ASN A 59 11.73 13.12 -11.97
N SER A 60 11.39 12.15 -11.13
CA SER A 60 11.57 10.73 -11.46
C SER A 60 10.61 10.29 -12.58
N SER A 61 11.12 9.53 -13.55
CA SER A 61 10.29 8.91 -14.60
C SER A 61 9.25 7.93 -14.05
N HIS A 62 9.53 7.30 -12.90
CA HIS A 62 8.59 6.38 -12.24
C HIS A 62 7.46 7.11 -11.52
N ALA A 63 7.66 8.37 -11.12
CA ALA A 63 6.65 9.17 -10.43
C ALA A 63 5.62 9.80 -11.37
N ARG A 64 5.79 9.65 -12.69
CA ARG A 64 4.91 10.26 -13.69
C ARG A 64 3.53 9.58 -13.71
N SER A 65 2.46 10.37 -13.70
CA SER A 65 1.08 9.86 -13.78
C SER A 65 0.74 9.23 -15.14
N ASP A 66 1.59 9.40 -16.15
CA ASP A 66 1.51 8.75 -17.45
C ASP A 66 2.48 7.56 -17.61
N TYR A 67 3.20 7.16 -16.54
CA TYR A 67 4.16 6.04 -16.57
C TYR A 67 3.66 4.83 -17.38
N ALA A 68 4.46 4.39 -18.35
CA ALA A 68 4.16 3.25 -19.19
C ALA A 68 4.49 1.95 -18.43
N LEU A 69 3.45 1.13 -18.20
CA LEU A 69 3.59 -0.17 -17.57
C LEU A 69 4.53 -1.07 -18.38
N LYS A 70 5.53 -1.68 -17.73
CA LYS A 70 6.50 -2.55 -18.41
C LYS A 70 6.05 -4.01 -18.44
N GLY A 71 5.36 -4.47 -17.39
CA GLY A 71 4.69 -5.76 -17.34
C GLY A 71 3.22 -5.68 -17.81
N PRO A 72 2.31 -6.48 -17.23
CA PRO A 72 2.55 -7.50 -16.21
C PRO A 72 2.99 -8.83 -16.84
N PHE A 73 3.70 -9.67 -16.07
CA PHE A 73 4.13 -11.01 -16.52
C PHE A 73 3.59 -12.09 -15.57
N PRO A 74 3.34 -13.31 -16.06
CA PRO A 74 2.90 -14.41 -15.20
C PRO A 74 4.00 -14.87 -14.23
N GLU A 75 5.25 -14.56 -14.51
CA GLU A 75 6.41 -14.90 -13.68
C GLU A 75 7.48 -13.82 -13.77
N TRP A 76 8.09 -13.54 -12.62
CA TRP A 76 9.36 -12.81 -12.52
C TRP A 76 10.22 -13.45 -11.42
N GLY A 77 11.52 -13.17 -11.37
CA GLY A 77 12.42 -13.86 -10.45
C GLY A 77 13.86 -13.37 -10.43
N ARG A 78 14.60 -13.83 -9.42
CA ARG A 78 16.00 -13.48 -9.17
C ARG A 78 16.86 -14.73 -9.04
N ALA A 79 18.06 -14.68 -9.62
CA ALA A 79 18.99 -15.81 -9.72
C ALA A 79 18.30 -17.12 -10.22
N PRO A 80 18.01 -17.23 -11.53
CA PRO A 80 18.38 -16.32 -12.63
C PRO A 80 17.47 -15.08 -12.70
N ASN A 81 17.91 -14.05 -13.43
CA ASN A 81 17.07 -12.90 -13.72
C ASN A 81 15.94 -13.30 -14.67
N ILE A 82 14.69 -13.22 -14.19
CA ILE A 82 13.48 -13.40 -14.98
C ILE A 82 12.68 -12.10 -14.84
N ARG A 83 12.73 -11.21 -15.84
CA ARG A 83 11.93 -9.96 -15.86
C ARG A 83 12.08 -9.06 -14.62
N LYS A 84 13.18 -9.19 -13.88
CA LYS A 84 13.41 -8.48 -12.60
C LYS A 84 13.35 -6.97 -12.80
N GLY A 85 14.05 -6.46 -13.82
CA GLY A 85 14.13 -5.02 -14.05
C GLY A 85 12.76 -4.40 -14.37
N GLU A 86 11.92 -5.09 -15.14
CA GLU A 86 10.56 -4.65 -15.43
C GLU A 86 9.67 -4.68 -14.20
N ALA A 87 9.71 -5.76 -13.41
CA ALA A 87 8.95 -5.90 -12.17
C ALA A 87 9.34 -4.84 -11.13
N GLU A 88 10.64 -4.61 -10.91
CA GLU A 88 11.16 -3.58 -10.00
C GLU A 88 10.76 -2.18 -10.46
N SER A 89 10.85 -1.90 -11.77
CA SER A 89 10.45 -0.60 -12.32
C SER A 89 8.97 -0.29 -12.09
N ASP A 90 8.10 -1.28 -12.27
CA ASP A 90 6.66 -1.14 -12.05
C ASP A 90 6.35 -1.01 -10.56
N ALA A 91 7.06 -1.73 -9.68
CA ALA A 91 6.95 -1.59 -8.22
C ALA A 91 7.37 -0.18 -7.75
N LEU A 92 8.50 0.34 -8.25
CA LEU A 92 8.96 1.71 -8.02
C LEU A 92 7.91 2.73 -8.49
N ALA A 93 7.32 2.51 -9.66
CA ALA A 93 6.29 3.39 -10.19
C ALA A 93 5.01 3.41 -9.33
N VAL A 94 4.60 2.27 -8.78
CA VAL A 94 3.50 2.20 -7.80
C VAL A 94 3.83 3.03 -6.57
N TYR A 95 4.99 2.78 -5.95
CA TYR A 95 5.38 3.45 -4.72
C TYR A 95 5.49 4.96 -4.90
N GLN A 96 6.20 5.40 -5.95
CA GLN A 96 6.41 6.81 -6.20
C GLN A 96 5.12 7.54 -6.57
N ASN A 97 4.23 6.94 -7.37
CA ASN A 97 2.92 7.54 -7.65
C ASN A 97 2.02 7.57 -6.40
N ALA A 98 2.05 6.55 -5.54
CA ALA A 98 1.33 6.58 -4.28
C ALA A 98 1.84 7.70 -3.35
N LEU A 99 3.15 7.91 -3.30
CA LEU A 99 3.76 9.00 -2.52
C LEU A 99 3.46 10.38 -3.12
N MET A 100 3.52 10.52 -4.45
CA MET A 100 3.10 11.75 -5.15
C MET A 100 1.65 12.11 -4.82
N TRP A 101 0.73 11.15 -4.86
CA TRP A 101 -0.66 11.36 -4.46
C TRP A 101 -0.77 11.76 -2.98
N ALA A 102 -0.11 11.02 -2.09
CA ALA A 102 -0.15 11.30 -0.66
C ALA A 102 0.31 12.74 -0.34
N VAL A 103 1.38 13.20 -0.97
CA VAL A 103 1.95 14.53 -0.71
C VAL A 103 1.14 15.63 -1.40
N THR A 104 0.78 15.46 -2.67
CA THR A 104 0.22 16.53 -3.51
C THR A 104 -1.30 16.54 -3.60
N GLY A 105 -1.97 15.43 -3.27
CA GLY A 105 -3.42 15.26 -3.45
C GLY A 105 -3.88 15.03 -4.90
N LYS A 106 -2.97 15.06 -5.88
CA LYS A 106 -3.26 14.86 -7.31
C LYS A 106 -3.71 13.42 -7.59
N LYS A 107 -4.98 13.26 -8.00
CA LYS A 107 -5.65 11.95 -8.12
C LYS A 107 -5.11 11.08 -9.25
N GLU A 108 -4.54 11.68 -10.29
CA GLU A 108 -3.96 10.98 -11.43
C GLU A 108 -2.83 10.02 -11.01
N HIS A 109 -2.06 10.37 -9.98
CA HIS A 109 -1.02 9.50 -9.45
C HIS A 109 -1.62 8.31 -8.69
N ALA A 110 -2.67 8.52 -7.88
CA ALA A 110 -3.39 7.42 -7.23
C ALA A 110 -3.94 6.42 -8.26
N GLN A 111 -4.57 6.95 -9.31
CA GLN A 111 -5.10 6.15 -10.41
C GLN A 111 -4.02 5.35 -11.13
N LYS A 112 -2.84 5.95 -11.37
CA LYS A 112 -1.70 5.24 -11.96
C LYS A 112 -1.22 4.08 -11.08
N ALA A 113 -1.01 4.33 -9.78
CA ALA A 113 -0.57 3.30 -8.83
C ALA A 113 -1.57 2.13 -8.78
N ILE A 114 -2.88 2.42 -8.67
CA ILE A 114 -3.95 1.41 -8.68
C ILE A 114 -3.94 0.62 -10.00
N LYS A 115 -3.78 1.29 -11.15
CA LYS A 115 -3.75 0.63 -12.46
C LYS A 115 -2.61 -0.37 -12.57
N ILE A 116 -1.41 0.00 -12.13
CA ILE A 116 -0.23 -0.89 -12.16
C ILE A 116 -0.45 -2.09 -11.24
N LEU A 117 -0.91 -1.87 -10.00
CA LEU A 117 -1.19 -2.94 -9.03
C LEU A 117 -2.22 -3.93 -9.57
N ASN A 118 -3.35 -3.43 -10.08
CA ASN A 118 -4.41 -4.28 -10.62
C ASN A 118 -3.92 -5.12 -11.82
N ALA A 119 -3.07 -4.55 -12.69
CA ALA A 119 -2.52 -5.30 -13.82
C ALA A 119 -1.66 -6.48 -13.36
N TRP A 120 -0.80 -6.26 -12.36
CA TRP A 120 0.07 -7.31 -11.81
C TRP A 120 -0.71 -8.36 -11.01
N ILE A 121 -1.66 -7.96 -10.15
CA ILE A 121 -2.48 -8.89 -9.35
C ILE A 121 -3.26 -9.86 -10.24
N MET A 122 -3.77 -9.40 -11.38
CA MET A 122 -4.55 -10.26 -12.29
C MET A 122 -3.68 -11.25 -13.07
N THR A 123 -2.39 -10.96 -13.25
CA THR A 123 -1.51 -11.69 -14.17
C THR A 123 -0.50 -12.57 -13.45
N LEU A 124 0.12 -12.07 -12.38
CA LEU A 124 1.23 -12.74 -11.70
C LEU A 124 0.79 -14.08 -11.12
N LYS A 125 1.54 -15.14 -11.41
CA LYS A 125 1.31 -16.50 -10.89
C LYS A 125 2.45 -17.01 -10.02
N ARG A 126 3.66 -16.48 -10.19
CA ARG A 126 4.85 -16.98 -9.49
C ARG A 126 5.96 -15.93 -9.40
N VAL A 127 6.64 -15.91 -8.26
CA VAL A 127 7.95 -15.28 -8.10
C VAL A 127 8.98 -16.42 -8.03
N GLY A 128 9.84 -16.52 -9.02
CA GLY A 128 10.76 -17.64 -9.24
C GLY A 128 12.23 -17.32 -8.95
N GLY A 129 13.08 -18.28 -9.29
CA GLY A 129 14.52 -18.23 -9.04
C GLY A 129 14.91 -18.63 -7.61
N ILE A 130 16.18 -18.97 -7.40
CA ILE A 130 16.68 -19.44 -6.08
C ILE A 130 16.56 -18.35 -5.01
N ASP A 131 16.56 -17.10 -5.46
CA ASP A 131 16.39 -15.91 -4.63
C ASP A 131 14.95 -15.36 -4.66
N GLY A 132 13.98 -16.11 -5.18
CA GLY A 132 12.59 -15.65 -5.32
C GLY A 132 11.95 -15.19 -4.00
N VAL A 133 12.36 -15.78 -2.88
CA VAL A 133 11.92 -15.35 -1.53
C VAL A 133 12.42 -13.96 -1.17
N LEU A 134 13.63 -13.59 -1.60
CA LEU A 134 14.21 -12.26 -1.39
C LEU A 134 13.66 -11.24 -2.41
N ALA A 135 13.17 -11.73 -3.55
CA ALA A 135 12.47 -10.93 -4.55
C ALA A 135 11.04 -10.53 -4.10
N ALA A 136 10.45 -11.20 -3.10
CA ALA A 136 9.15 -10.81 -2.55
C ALA A 136 9.22 -9.64 -1.53
N GLY A 137 10.42 -9.14 -1.20
CA GLY A 137 10.63 -8.03 -0.27
C GLY A 137 10.47 -6.64 -0.91
N LEU A 138 10.94 -5.60 -0.20
CA LEU A 138 11.02 -4.24 -0.74
C LEU A 138 11.90 -4.23 -2.00
N GLN A 139 11.31 -3.82 -3.13
CA GLN A 139 11.97 -3.68 -4.43
C GLN A 139 12.40 -2.23 -4.67
#